data_AF-A0A851GBA9-F1
#
_entry.id   AF-A0A851GBA9-F1
#
_cell.length_a   1.000
_cell.length_b   1.000
_cell.length_c   1.000
_cell.angle_alpha   90.00
_cell.angle_beta   90.00
_cell.angle_gamma   90.00
#
_symmetry.space_group_name_H-M   'P 1'
#
loop_
_entity.id
_entity.type
_entity.pdbx_description
1 polymer ?
#
loop_
_entity_poly.entity_id
_entity_poly.type
_entity_poly.pdbx_seq_one_letter_code
_entity_poly.pdbx_strand_id
1 'polypeptide(L)'
;MIRLTQHRKTATIESVGSSTRIEGSKMSDAQVKILLDNIEIEKFTSRDEQEVAGYAKVIDLIFDSREFLNVDENHLLQLHSTLLAHSTKE
;
A
#
# COMPACT_ATOMS: atom_id res chain seq x y z
N MET A 1 -4.12 9.06 21.19
CA MET A 1 -3.38 8.43 20.07
C MET A 1 -4.27 7.66 19.06
N ILE A 2 -5.60 7.85 19.03
CA ILE A 2 -6.53 7.08 18.16
C ILE A 2 -7.00 7.88 16.92
N ARG A 3 -6.86 9.22 16.93
CA ARG A 3 -7.36 10.10 15.85
C ARG A 3 -6.41 10.22 14.65
N LEU A 4 -5.10 10.11 14.88
CA LEU A 4 -4.08 10.16 13.81
C LEU A 4 -4.13 8.90 12.94
N THR A 5 -4.43 7.75 13.54
CA THR A 5 -4.53 6.44 12.88
C THR A 5 -5.72 6.34 11.94
N GLN A 6 -6.84 7.02 12.24
CA GLN A 6 -8.01 6.98 11.35
C GLN A 6 -7.86 7.87 10.12
N HIS A 7 -7.36 9.10 10.27
CA HIS A 7 -7.06 9.94 9.10
C HIS A 7 -5.96 9.32 8.23
N ARG A 8 -4.95 8.69 8.84
CA ARG A 8 -3.94 7.92 8.11
C ARG A 8 -4.57 6.74 7.36
N LYS A 9 -5.44 5.94 8.01
CA LYS A 9 -6.14 4.84 7.34
C LYS A 9 -7.00 5.31 6.17
N THR A 10 -7.80 6.37 6.34
CA THR A 10 -8.63 6.90 5.26
C THR A 10 -7.77 7.42 4.11
N ALA A 11 -6.72 8.20 4.39
CA ALA A 11 -5.80 8.69 3.37
C ALA A 11 -5.07 7.56 2.65
N THR A 12 -4.65 6.50 3.36
CA THR A 12 -4.07 5.30 2.75
C THR A 12 -5.10 4.57 1.89
N ILE A 13 -6.35 4.37 2.34
CA ILE A 13 -7.39 3.71 1.54
C ILE A 13 -7.68 4.49 0.25
N GLU A 14 -7.88 5.81 0.34
CA GLU A 14 -8.16 6.66 -0.81
C GLU A 14 -6.96 6.72 -1.77
N SER A 15 -5.75 6.90 -1.24
CA SER A 15 -4.53 6.95 -2.05
C SER A 15 -4.26 5.62 -2.75
N VAL A 16 -4.31 4.51 -2.02
CA VAL A 16 -4.03 3.18 -2.55
C VAL A 16 -5.10 2.79 -3.57
N GLY A 17 -6.38 2.94 -3.22
CA GLY A 17 -7.49 2.61 -4.13
C GLY A 17 -7.48 3.46 -5.41
N SER A 18 -7.13 4.75 -5.31
CA SER A 18 -7.03 5.62 -6.49
C SER A 18 -5.87 5.22 -7.39
N SER A 19 -4.68 4.99 -6.83
CA SER A 19 -3.48 4.64 -7.60
C SER A 19 -3.63 3.28 -8.29
N THR A 20 -4.13 2.26 -7.59
CA THR A 20 -4.31 0.93 -8.21
C THR A 20 -5.42 0.92 -9.26
N ARG A 21 -6.47 1.74 -9.14
CA ARG A 21 -7.50 1.87 -10.20
C ARG A 21 -6.97 2.51 -11.48
N ILE A 22 -6.01 3.43 -11.39
CA ILE A 22 -5.33 3.98 -12.57
C ILE A 22 -4.55 2.87 -13.29
N GLU A 23 -4.02 1.90 -12.54
CA GLU A 23 -3.27 0.76 -13.06
C GLU A 23 -4.17 -0.43 -13.50
N GLY A 24 -5.49 -0.31 -13.31
CA GLY A 24 -6.50 -1.26 -13.81
C GLY A 24 -7.23 -2.08 -12.74
N SER A 25 -6.93 -1.87 -11.45
CA SER A 25 -7.62 -2.55 -10.35
C SER A 25 -9.12 -2.25 -10.35
N LYS A 26 -9.94 -3.24 -9.96
CA LYS A 26 -11.41 -3.09 -9.85
C LYS A 26 -11.90 -2.99 -8.41
N MET A 27 -11.00 -2.92 -7.44
CA MET A 27 -11.37 -2.88 -6.03
C MET A 27 -12.02 -1.53 -5.66
N SER A 28 -13.14 -1.62 -4.93
CA SER A 28 -13.77 -0.47 -4.27
C SER A 28 -13.03 -0.10 -2.98
N ASP A 29 -13.21 1.13 -2.49
CA ASP A 29 -12.57 1.60 -1.26
C ASP A 29 -12.97 0.75 -0.03
N ALA A 30 -14.19 0.21 -0.02
CA ALA A 30 -14.64 -0.73 1.00
C ALA A 30 -13.87 -2.06 0.95
N GLN A 31 -13.60 -2.59 -0.25
CA GLN A 31 -12.81 -3.81 -0.43
C GLN A 31 -11.34 -3.56 -0.06
N VAL A 32 -10.77 -2.42 -0.45
CA VAL A 32 -9.43 -1.99 -0.03
C VAL A 32 -9.34 -1.93 1.49
N LYS A 33 -10.33 -1.31 2.15
CA LYS A 33 -10.38 -1.25 3.62
C LYS A 33 -10.37 -2.64 4.27
N ILE A 34 -11.20 -3.56 3.79
CA ILE A 34 -11.30 -4.92 4.34
C ILE A 34 -9.97 -5.66 4.18
N LEU A 35 -9.33 -5.56 3.01
CA LEU A 35 -8.02 -6.14 2.75
C LEU A 35 -6.95 -5.57 3.69
N LEU A 36 -6.89 -4.24 3.84
CA LEU A 36 -5.91 -3.59 4.74
C LEU A 36 -6.12 -3.94 6.21
N ASP A 37 -7.37 -4.18 6.64
CA ASP A 37 -7.67 -4.61 8.01
C ASP A 37 -7.24 -6.07 8.27
N ASN A 38 -7.05 -6.89 7.23
CA ASN A 38 -6.69 -8.32 7.32
C ASN A 38 -5.29 -8.66 6.76
N ILE A 39 -4.51 -7.66 6.36
CA ILE A 39 -3.27 -7.80 5.57
C ILE A 39 -2.20 -8.71 6.21
N GLU A 40 -2.20 -8.86 7.54
CA GLU A 40 -1.25 -9.72 8.26
C GLU A 40 -1.63 -11.21 8.24
N ILE A 41 -2.88 -11.54 7.88
CA ILE A 41 -3.47 -12.88 8.01
C ILE A 41 -3.85 -13.47 6.63
N GLU A 42 -3.94 -12.65 5.59
CA GLU A 42 -4.42 -13.05 4.27
C GLU A 42 -3.35 -13.64 3.34
N LYS A 43 -3.73 -14.72 2.64
CA LYS A 43 -3.07 -15.12 1.38
C LYS A 43 -3.70 -14.32 0.25
N PHE A 44 -2.92 -13.49 -0.43
CA PHE A 44 -3.41 -12.73 -1.58
C PHE A 44 -3.78 -13.66 -2.72
N THR A 45 -5.01 -13.54 -3.23
CA THR A 45 -5.59 -14.44 -4.24
C THR A 45 -5.67 -13.80 -5.63
N SER A 46 -5.54 -12.48 -5.71
CA SER A 46 -5.56 -11.72 -6.97
C SER A 46 -4.40 -10.73 -7.07
N ARG A 47 -4.06 -10.35 -8.31
CA ARG A 47 -3.07 -9.30 -8.61
C ARG A 47 -3.46 -7.96 -7.95
N ASP A 48 -4.73 -7.58 -8.02
CA ASP A 48 -5.24 -6.36 -7.41
C ASP A 48 -4.98 -6.30 -5.90
N GLU A 49 -5.21 -7.43 -5.20
CA GLU A 49 -4.95 -7.51 -3.75
C GLU A 49 -3.45 -7.38 -3.43
N GLN A 50 -2.59 -8.01 -4.24
CA GLN A 50 -1.13 -7.92 -4.08
C GLN A 50 -0.64 -6.48 -4.28
N GLU A 51 -1.14 -5.79 -5.30
CA GLU A 51 -0.79 -4.39 -5.59
C GLU A 51 -1.25 -3.45 -4.47
N VAL A 52 -2.49 -3.59 -4.00
CA VAL A 52 -3.03 -2.80 -2.88
C VAL A 52 -2.20 -3.01 -1.61
N ALA A 53 -1.82 -4.26 -1.30
CA ALA A 53 -1.00 -4.57 -0.14
C ALA A 53 0.41 -3.96 -0.22
N GLY A 54 1.07 -4.09 -1.39
CA GLY A 54 2.37 -3.49 -1.63
C GLY A 54 2.36 -1.96 -1.51
N TYR A 55 1.36 -1.32 -2.10
CA TYR A 55 1.18 0.12 -2.02
C TYR A 55 0.98 0.62 -0.59
N ALA A 56 0.12 -0.04 0.19
CA ALA A 56 -0.11 0.34 1.58
C ALA A 56 1.18 0.26 2.41
N LYS A 57 1.99 -0.78 2.18
CA LYS A 57 3.27 -0.96 2.88
C LYS A 57 4.31 0.11 2.52
N VAL A 58 4.36 0.51 1.26
CA VAL A 58 5.21 1.64 0.81
C VAL A 58 4.79 2.94 1.48
N ILE A 59 3.48 3.23 1.51
CA ILE A 59 2.96 4.43 2.14
C ILE A 59 3.27 4.47 3.64
N ASP A 60 3.06 3.37 4.36
CA ASP A 60 3.41 3.27 5.78
C ASP A 60 4.92 3.50 5.99
N LEU A 61 5.77 2.89 5.16
CA LEU A 61 7.22 3.09 5.23
C LEU A 61 7.62 4.55 4.98
N ILE A 62 7.03 5.23 4.00
CA ILE A 62 7.28 6.65 3.73
C ILE A 62 6.86 7.50 4.94
N PHE A 63 5.69 7.23 5.52
CA PHE A 63 5.23 7.99 6.69
C PHE A 63 6.12 7.80 7.92
N ASP A 64 6.55 6.56 8.17
CA ASP A 64 7.39 6.21 9.33
C ASP A 64 8.83 6.71 9.17
N SER A 65 9.34 6.78 7.94
CA SER A 65 10.72 7.19 7.64
C SER A 65 10.88 8.62 7.12
N ARG A 66 9.79 9.41 7.01
CA ARG A 66 9.76 10.72 6.32
C ARG A 66 10.88 11.70 6.71
N GLU A 67 11.36 11.65 7.95
CA GLU A 67 12.38 12.57 8.48
C GLU A 67 13.81 12.17 8.07
N PHE A 68 13.98 10.92 7.64
CA PHE A 68 15.26 10.30 7.28
C PHE A 68 15.31 9.80 5.83
N LEU A 69 14.18 9.81 5.12
CA LEU A 69 14.07 9.38 3.74
C LEU A 69 14.66 10.45 2.81
N ASN A 70 15.90 10.23 2.39
CA ASN A 70 16.49 11.00 1.30
C ASN A 70 15.96 10.47 -0.04
N VAL A 71 15.49 11.35 -0.91
CA VAL A 71 15.02 10.95 -2.24
C VAL A 71 16.24 10.76 -3.15
N ASP A 72 16.76 9.54 -3.17
CA ASP A 72 17.82 9.09 -4.05
C ASP A 72 17.46 7.76 -4.73
N GLU A 73 18.25 7.37 -5.72
CA GLU A 73 18.00 6.17 -6.52
C GLU A 73 17.89 4.90 -5.66
N ASN A 74 18.73 4.76 -4.64
CA ASN A 74 18.74 3.57 -3.81
C ASN A 74 17.45 3.48 -2.98
N HIS A 75 17.01 4.58 -2.37
CA HIS A 75 15.74 4.62 -1.65
C HIS A 75 14.55 4.39 -2.59
N LEU A 76 14.56 4.93 -3.80
CA LEU A 76 13.52 4.67 -4.80
C LEU A 76 13.44 3.19 -5.19
N LEU A 77 14.59 2.54 -5.40
CA LEU A 77 14.66 1.09 -5.70
C LEU A 77 14.17 0.24 -4.53
N GLN A 78 14.46 0.64 -3.28
CA GLN A 78 13.94 -0.04 -2.09
C GLN A 78 12.43 0.09 -1.96
N LEU A 79 11.87 1.29 -2.19
CA LEU A 79 10.43 1.50 -2.21
C LEU A 79 9.77 0.67 -3.32
N HIS A 80 10.38 0.61 -4.50
CA HIS A 80 9.91 -0.21 -5.61
C HIS A 80 9.95 -1.71 -5.29
N SER A 81 11.01 -2.20 -4.66
CA SER A 81 11.07 -3.59 -4.20
C SER A 81 9.99 -3.89 -3.14
N THR A 82 9.69 -2.92 -2.28
CA THR A 82 8.64 -3.05 -1.25
C THR A 82 7.25 -3.09 -1.89
N LEU A 83 7.02 -2.25 -2.92
CA LEU A 83 5.79 -2.26 -3.70
C LEU A 83 5.52 -3.63 -4.32
N LEU A 84 6.56 -4.29 -4.84
CA LEU A 84 6.46 -5.58 -5.52
C LEU A 84 6.57 -6.79 -4.58
N ALA A 85 6.65 -6.60 -3.25
CA ALA A 85 6.89 -7.67 -2.30
C ALA A 85 5.88 -8.82 -2.36
N HIS A 86 4.65 -8.53 -2.80
CA HIS A 86 3.57 -9.50 -2.94
C HIS A 86 3.24 -9.84 -4.39
N SER A 87 3.88 -9.15 -5.35
CA SER A 87 3.64 -9.35 -6.77
C SER A 87 4.20 -10.70 -7.22
N THR A 88 3.33 -11.58 -7.69
CA THR A 88 3.76 -12.82 -8.35
C THR A 88 4.23 -12.51 -9.77
N LYS A 89 5.47 -12.89 -10.10
CA LYS A 89 5.96 -12.87 -11.48
C LYS A 89 5.31 -14.04 -12.23
N GLU A 90 4.20 -13.76 -12.90
CA GLU A 90 3.70 -14.58 -14.00
C GLU A 90 4.35 -14.11 -15.32
#